data_AF-A0AAJ1M912-F1
#
_entry.id   AF-A0AAJ1M912-F1
#
_cell.length_a   1.000
_cell.length_b   1.000
_cell.length_c   1.000
_cell.angle_alpha   90.00
_cell.angle_beta   90.00
_cell.angle_gamma   90.00
#
_symmetry.space_group_name_H-M   'P 1'
#
loop_
_entity.id
_entity.type
_entity.pdbx_description
1 polymer ?
#
loop_
_entity_poly.entity_id
_entity_poly.type
_entity_poly.pdbx_seq_one_letter_code
_entity_poly.pdbx_strand_id
1 'polypeptide(L)'
;MTNNQNMNNPVISLLRENFGIRKVSSTIKLTEKDNIYTTYRKIADFIWKNGEWSQADYVTAIVDFSTYTSLFDGLTIKPEDVVMVDLDEDSQIASNAAKIKRATEKSGSDIKVFFYKGTQTNDKNTVDKFGYYAVDFANKLGTMNNSSYYLRSDSTVKWKVANANRLIGYSLLAKNIFNAFCADLPVDEAIDPLQFVKSMKNQLRRLSLATLRNYNWRFSGSSFGEMTYVMLQSYANLSFNDWKKYRSDYLSLSFIQTYINRTYNIVRLEKYERDIDKLSKTPVFMQKKNINEATRRVMRTTQLNHYFDSVELDNDVDLKLFSSFEPELMRLMELLPKPTDNLTLRLRKLGNYRASGLFVPSFQTLIIDFRTPNQIYSSLNDKDSLQQVGMAGYSSFIHEYGHYLDYNLSQEEPCLSLGNSFSQILSSYTEQVMKEKDKFSSSGKYGIDYFTTATEVFARSFELYLWNKGLRSNLIGTEKEYLNKPEYLCFTTEIKNLIETYFDNLEAFKGMANSFDTDVTAEPENKKSEAIVQLWQPSSEQSSTNPDYDLVEHKVGENLTEYLLF
;
A
#
# COMPACT_ATOMS: atom_id res chain seq x y z
N MET A 1 -8.01 19.21 -16.08
CA MET A 1 -6.64 18.88 -15.62
C MET A 1 -6.58 17.64 -14.72
N THR A 2 -7.66 16.86 -14.58
CA THR A 2 -7.77 15.72 -13.64
C THR A 2 -7.31 14.36 -14.20
N ASN A 3 -7.09 14.22 -15.51
CA ASN A 3 -6.79 12.90 -16.10
C ASN A 3 -5.31 12.45 -16.01
N ASN A 4 -4.35 13.36 -15.81
CA ASN A 4 -2.93 12.99 -15.64
C ASN A 4 -2.53 12.72 -14.18
N GLN A 5 -3.34 13.12 -13.20
CA GLN A 5 -2.97 13.04 -11.77
C GLN A 5 -3.08 11.61 -11.20
N ASN A 6 -3.97 10.77 -11.75
CA ASN A 6 -4.06 9.36 -11.37
C ASN A 6 -2.98 8.46 -11.98
N MET A 7 -2.18 8.95 -12.95
CA MET A 7 -1.21 8.10 -13.63
C MET A 7 0.08 7.86 -12.84
N ASN A 8 0.39 8.71 -11.85
CA ASN A 8 1.63 8.67 -11.07
C ASN A 8 1.43 8.22 -9.62
N ASN A 9 0.23 7.80 -9.23
CA ASN A 9 0.02 7.23 -7.90
C ASN A 9 0.52 5.77 -7.87
N PRO A 10 1.51 5.41 -7.04
CA PRO A 10 2.07 4.05 -7.01
C PRO A 10 1.05 2.97 -6.62
N VAL A 11 0.09 3.31 -5.74
CA VAL A 11 -0.92 2.40 -5.20
C VAL A 11 -2.01 2.10 -6.24
N ILE A 12 -2.46 3.13 -6.98
CA ILE A 12 -3.41 2.93 -8.10
C ILE A 12 -2.73 2.16 -9.24
N SER A 13 -1.43 2.38 -9.46
CA SER A 13 -0.65 1.65 -10.47
C SER A 13 -0.63 0.15 -10.16
N LEU A 14 -0.45 -0.24 -8.89
CA LEU A 14 -0.57 -1.65 -8.46
C LEU A 14 -1.96 -2.26 -8.74
N LEU A 15 -3.05 -1.55 -8.47
CA LEU A 15 -4.40 -2.05 -8.75
C LEU A 15 -4.67 -2.16 -10.26
N ARG A 16 -4.10 -1.25 -11.05
CA ARG A 16 -4.18 -1.25 -12.51
C ARG A 16 -3.39 -2.42 -13.10
N GLU A 17 -2.16 -2.63 -12.65
CA GLU A 17 -1.28 -3.71 -13.12
C GLU A 17 -1.84 -5.08 -12.77
N ASN A 18 -2.27 -5.26 -11.51
CA ASN A 18 -2.77 -6.56 -11.05
C ASN A 18 -4.17 -6.87 -11.61
N PHE A 19 -5.08 -5.89 -11.67
CA PHE A 19 -6.50 -6.16 -11.90
C PHE A 19 -7.15 -5.35 -13.01
N GLY A 20 -6.41 -4.50 -13.72
CA GLY A 20 -6.96 -3.61 -14.76
C GLY A 20 -7.80 -2.46 -14.20
N ILE A 21 -7.79 -2.23 -12.88
CA ILE A 21 -8.62 -1.22 -12.22
C ILE A 21 -7.99 0.17 -12.40
N ARG A 22 -8.64 1.04 -13.16
CA ARG A 22 -8.15 2.40 -13.44
C ARG A 22 -8.74 3.48 -12.53
N LYS A 23 -9.88 3.18 -11.92
CA LYS A 23 -10.58 4.09 -11.02
C LYS A 23 -11.27 3.30 -9.93
N VAL A 24 -11.04 3.71 -8.70
CA VAL A 24 -11.72 3.10 -7.55
C VAL A 24 -12.83 4.03 -7.07
N SER A 25 -13.99 3.45 -6.82
CA SER A 25 -15.20 4.14 -6.36
C SER A 25 -15.83 3.48 -5.13
N SER A 26 -15.56 2.19 -4.90
CA SER A 26 -16.07 1.45 -3.74
C SER A 26 -14.98 1.21 -2.70
N THR A 27 -15.36 0.86 -1.48
CA THR A 27 -14.41 0.51 -0.40
C THR A 27 -14.61 -0.93 0.05
N ILE A 28 -13.58 -1.50 0.67
CA ILE A 28 -13.66 -2.76 1.40
C ILE A 28 -13.61 -2.46 2.89
N LYS A 29 -14.49 -3.09 3.67
CA LYS A 29 -14.39 -3.12 5.14
C LYS A 29 -14.33 -4.56 5.62
N LEU A 30 -13.27 -4.90 6.33
CA LEU A 30 -13.15 -6.15 7.08
C LEU A 30 -13.57 -5.94 8.53
N THR A 31 -13.94 -7.03 9.18
CA THR A 31 -14.38 -7.16 10.56
C THR A 31 -13.65 -8.34 11.18
N GLU A 32 -13.63 -8.43 12.51
CA GLU A 32 -13.03 -9.56 13.24
C GLU A 32 -13.63 -10.94 12.85
N LYS A 33 -14.81 -10.96 12.22
CA LYS A 33 -15.47 -12.19 11.74
C LYS A 33 -15.03 -12.60 10.34
N ASP A 34 -14.33 -11.74 9.61
CA ASP A 34 -13.91 -12.03 8.24
C ASP A 34 -12.67 -12.93 8.26
N ASN A 35 -12.86 -14.16 7.79
CA ASN A 35 -11.77 -15.09 7.52
C ASN A 35 -11.21 -14.92 6.10
N ILE A 36 -10.19 -15.70 5.75
CA ILE A 36 -9.58 -15.70 4.41
C ILE A 36 -10.60 -15.92 3.28
N TYR A 37 -11.57 -16.81 3.45
CA TYR A 37 -12.64 -17.05 2.46
C TYR A 37 -13.48 -15.79 2.23
N THR A 38 -13.87 -15.12 3.32
CA THR A 38 -14.71 -13.93 3.25
C THR A 38 -13.95 -12.73 2.72
N THR A 39 -12.67 -12.62 3.08
CA THR A 39 -11.76 -11.59 2.58
C THR A 39 -11.51 -11.76 1.08
N TYR A 40 -11.20 -12.98 0.62
CA TYR A 40 -11.06 -13.32 -0.80
C TYR A 40 -12.33 -12.92 -1.59
N ARG A 41 -13.51 -13.25 -1.08
CA ARG A 41 -14.81 -12.83 -1.66
C ARG A 41 -14.97 -11.32 -1.72
N LYS A 42 -14.68 -10.60 -0.64
CA LYS A 42 -14.85 -9.14 -0.60
C LYS A 42 -13.89 -8.43 -1.56
N ILE A 43 -12.66 -8.91 -1.70
CA ILE A 43 -11.69 -8.39 -2.68
C ILE A 43 -12.16 -8.69 -4.10
N ALA A 44 -12.63 -9.91 -4.39
CA ALA A 44 -13.18 -10.25 -5.70
C ALA A 44 -14.39 -9.38 -6.09
N ASP A 45 -15.32 -9.17 -5.15
CA ASP A 45 -16.47 -8.28 -5.35
C ASP A 45 -16.02 -6.82 -5.57
N PHE A 46 -14.95 -6.37 -4.89
CA PHE A 46 -14.34 -5.06 -5.11
C PHE A 46 -13.71 -4.96 -6.50
N ILE A 47 -12.94 -5.96 -6.94
CA ILE A 47 -12.31 -5.97 -8.26
C ILE A 47 -13.38 -5.75 -9.32
N TRP A 48 -14.43 -6.58 -9.30
CA TRP A 48 -15.50 -6.46 -10.30
C TRP A 48 -16.22 -5.11 -10.26
N LYS A 49 -16.50 -4.55 -9.08
CA LYS A 49 -17.19 -3.25 -8.97
C LYS A 49 -16.40 -2.07 -9.54
N ASN A 50 -15.07 -2.18 -9.64
CA ASN A 50 -14.19 -1.08 -10.06
C ASN A 50 -13.53 -1.32 -11.42
N GLY A 51 -13.91 -2.38 -12.12
CA GLY A 51 -13.51 -2.61 -13.51
C GLY A 51 -14.68 -2.46 -14.48
N GLU A 52 -14.33 -2.40 -15.76
CA GLU A 52 -15.27 -2.42 -16.88
C GLU A 52 -15.07 -3.74 -17.62
N TRP A 53 -16.13 -4.54 -17.75
CA TRP A 53 -16.03 -5.92 -18.19
C TRP A 53 -16.82 -6.16 -19.48
N SER A 54 -16.11 -6.62 -20.49
CA SER A 54 -16.66 -7.08 -21.76
C SER A 54 -17.09 -8.55 -21.68
N GLN A 55 -17.80 -9.02 -22.70
CA GLN A 55 -18.11 -10.46 -22.84
C GLN A 55 -16.85 -11.33 -22.92
N ALA A 56 -15.79 -10.83 -23.57
CA ALA A 56 -14.52 -11.55 -23.71
C ALA A 56 -13.84 -11.78 -22.34
N ASP A 57 -14.05 -10.89 -21.37
CA ASP A 57 -13.53 -11.05 -20.01
C ASP A 57 -14.21 -12.22 -19.28
N TYR A 58 -15.50 -12.46 -19.52
CA TYR A 58 -16.21 -13.62 -18.95
C TYR A 58 -15.75 -14.95 -19.56
N VAL A 59 -15.46 -14.95 -20.86
CA VAL A 59 -14.83 -16.11 -21.54
C VAL A 59 -13.46 -16.37 -20.93
N THR A 60 -12.63 -15.32 -20.81
CA THR A 60 -11.30 -15.40 -20.20
C THR A 60 -11.39 -15.92 -18.76
N ALA A 61 -12.37 -15.46 -17.97
CA ALA A 61 -12.54 -15.92 -16.60
C ALA A 61 -12.87 -17.42 -16.48
N ILE A 62 -13.65 -17.98 -17.43
CA ILE A 62 -13.91 -19.43 -17.49
C ILE A 62 -12.62 -20.20 -17.79
N VAL A 63 -11.82 -19.71 -18.74
CA VAL A 63 -10.52 -20.29 -19.11
C VAL A 63 -9.53 -20.22 -17.94
N ASP A 64 -9.45 -19.07 -17.26
CA ASP A 64 -8.59 -18.84 -16.09
C ASP A 64 -8.88 -19.85 -14.98
N PHE A 65 -10.15 -20.18 -14.74
CA PHE A 65 -10.49 -21.21 -13.75
C PHE A 65 -9.97 -22.60 -14.11
N SER A 66 -9.83 -22.92 -15.40
CA SER A 66 -9.21 -24.18 -15.85
C SER A 66 -7.68 -24.16 -15.71
N THR A 67 -7.08 -22.98 -15.87
CA THR A 67 -5.62 -22.79 -15.86
C THR A 67 -5.08 -22.64 -14.44
N TYR A 68 -5.64 -21.73 -13.65
CA TYR A 68 -5.09 -21.28 -12.36
C TYR A 68 -5.74 -21.97 -11.15
N THR A 69 -6.78 -22.77 -11.37
CA THR A 69 -7.43 -23.53 -10.30
C THR A 69 -7.70 -24.97 -10.74
N SER A 70 -8.10 -25.84 -9.81
CA SER A 70 -8.57 -27.19 -10.14
C SER A 70 -10.09 -27.28 -10.33
N LEU A 71 -10.77 -26.17 -10.66
CA LEU A 71 -12.23 -26.12 -10.73
C LEU A 71 -12.83 -27.06 -11.78
N PHE A 72 -12.12 -27.29 -12.88
CA PHE A 72 -12.51 -28.19 -13.97
C PHE A 72 -11.77 -29.54 -13.92
N ASP A 73 -11.31 -29.94 -12.72
CA ASP A 73 -10.69 -31.25 -12.47
C ASP A 73 -9.55 -31.58 -13.44
N GLY A 74 -8.76 -30.58 -13.85
CA GLY A 74 -7.60 -30.73 -14.74
C GLY A 74 -7.92 -30.64 -16.24
N LEU A 75 -9.13 -30.20 -16.61
CA LEU A 75 -9.45 -29.87 -18.00
C LEU A 75 -8.63 -28.68 -18.47
N THR A 76 -8.05 -28.77 -19.67
CA THR A 76 -7.45 -27.62 -20.37
C THR A 76 -8.51 -27.06 -21.33
N ILE A 77 -8.87 -25.80 -21.15
CA ILE A 77 -9.87 -25.08 -21.96
C ILE A 77 -9.15 -23.93 -22.65
N LYS A 78 -9.39 -23.72 -23.95
CA LYS A 78 -8.86 -22.56 -24.68
C LYS A 78 -9.94 -21.50 -24.87
N PRO A 79 -9.59 -20.22 -25.04
CA PRO A 79 -10.57 -19.15 -25.26
C PRO A 79 -11.52 -19.41 -26.44
N GLU A 80 -11.01 -19.94 -27.56
CA GLU A 80 -11.80 -20.28 -28.74
C GLU A 80 -12.80 -21.43 -28.51
N ASP A 81 -12.59 -22.24 -27.48
CA ASP A 81 -13.45 -23.35 -27.11
C ASP A 81 -14.57 -22.94 -26.13
N VAL A 82 -14.72 -21.64 -25.84
CA VAL A 82 -15.75 -21.10 -24.96
C VAL A 82 -16.60 -20.08 -25.71
N VAL A 83 -17.90 -20.33 -25.79
CA VAL A 83 -18.84 -19.46 -26.50
C VAL A 83 -20.07 -19.18 -25.64
N MET A 84 -20.55 -17.93 -25.68
CA MET A 84 -21.89 -17.63 -25.16
C MET A 84 -22.90 -18.22 -26.15
N VAL A 85 -23.82 -19.03 -25.65
CA VAL A 85 -24.76 -19.77 -26.49
C VAL A 85 -25.88 -18.83 -26.92
N ASP A 86 -26.11 -18.73 -28.22
CA ASP A 86 -27.35 -18.20 -28.78
C ASP A 86 -28.45 -19.25 -28.56
N LEU A 87 -29.50 -18.85 -27.83
CA LEU A 87 -30.57 -19.76 -27.43
C LEU A 87 -31.58 -20.00 -28.55
N ASP A 88 -31.56 -19.18 -29.61
CA ASP A 88 -32.46 -19.28 -30.75
C ASP A 88 -31.88 -20.18 -31.87
N GLU A 89 -30.62 -20.60 -31.75
CA GLU A 89 -30.01 -21.57 -32.67
C GLU A 89 -30.69 -22.95 -32.60
N ASP A 90 -30.91 -23.56 -33.78
CA ASP A 90 -31.39 -24.95 -33.87
C ASP A 90 -30.22 -25.93 -33.66
N SER A 91 -29.81 -26.09 -32.40
CA SER A 91 -28.75 -27.01 -32.01
C SER A 91 -29.02 -27.72 -30.68
N GLN A 92 -28.43 -28.89 -30.51
CA GLN A 92 -28.50 -29.60 -29.22
C GLN A 92 -27.85 -28.80 -28.08
N ILE A 93 -26.84 -27.98 -28.41
CA ILE A 93 -26.16 -27.09 -27.46
C ILE A 93 -27.13 -26.01 -26.97
N ALA A 94 -27.82 -25.32 -27.89
CA ALA A 94 -28.83 -24.32 -27.57
C ALA A 94 -30.01 -24.91 -26.79
N SER A 95 -30.51 -26.09 -27.20
CA SER A 95 -31.57 -26.81 -26.49
C SER A 95 -31.20 -27.13 -25.03
N ASN A 96 -29.97 -27.58 -24.80
CA ASN A 96 -29.46 -27.84 -23.45
C ASN A 96 -29.25 -26.54 -22.65
N ALA A 97 -28.70 -25.51 -23.28
CA ALA A 97 -28.53 -24.19 -22.67
C ALA A 97 -29.86 -23.58 -22.22
N ALA A 98 -30.91 -23.69 -23.03
CA ALA A 98 -32.26 -23.21 -22.68
C ALA A 98 -32.84 -23.95 -21.46
N LYS A 99 -32.62 -25.27 -21.35
CA LYS A 99 -33.00 -26.05 -20.15
C LYS A 99 -32.21 -25.59 -18.92
N ILE A 100 -30.90 -25.37 -19.06
CA ILE A 100 -30.02 -24.92 -17.98
C ILE A 100 -30.40 -23.51 -17.50
N LYS A 101 -30.69 -22.59 -18.43
CA LYS A 101 -31.17 -21.24 -18.13
C LYS A 101 -32.43 -21.32 -17.28
N ARG A 102 -33.47 -22.01 -17.75
CA ARG A 102 -34.72 -22.19 -17.00
C ARG A 102 -34.52 -22.83 -15.63
N ALA A 103 -33.59 -23.79 -15.50
CA ALA A 103 -33.29 -24.45 -14.23
C ALA A 103 -32.52 -23.55 -13.24
N THR A 104 -31.82 -22.54 -13.74
CA THR A 104 -30.97 -21.64 -12.95
C THR A 104 -31.66 -20.32 -12.62
N GLU A 105 -32.56 -19.86 -13.49
CA GLU A 105 -33.28 -18.60 -13.38
C GLU A 105 -34.06 -18.48 -12.07
N LYS A 106 -33.98 -17.29 -11.49
CA LYS A 106 -34.72 -16.86 -10.30
C LYS A 106 -35.32 -15.49 -10.55
N SER A 107 -36.23 -15.07 -9.67
CA SER A 107 -36.79 -13.72 -9.74
C SER A 107 -35.68 -12.67 -9.75
N GLY A 108 -35.64 -11.86 -10.82
CA GLY A 108 -34.67 -10.79 -11.02
C GLY A 108 -33.26 -11.21 -11.47
N SER A 109 -33.00 -12.48 -11.78
CA SER A 109 -31.72 -12.92 -12.37
C SER A 109 -31.64 -12.60 -13.87
N ASP A 110 -30.43 -12.39 -14.37
CA ASP A 110 -30.13 -12.28 -15.81
C ASP A 110 -29.14 -13.39 -16.20
N ILE A 111 -29.66 -14.55 -16.60
CA ILE A 111 -28.84 -15.74 -16.85
C ILE A 111 -28.42 -15.81 -18.32
N LYS A 112 -27.12 -15.77 -18.56
CA LYS A 112 -26.50 -16.13 -19.85
C LYS A 112 -25.73 -17.44 -19.70
N VAL A 113 -25.80 -18.30 -20.71
CA VAL A 113 -25.17 -19.63 -20.67
C VAL A 113 -24.00 -19.66 -21.63
N PHE A 114 -22.84 -20.08 -21.12
CA PHE A 114 -21.64 -20.33 -21.90
C PHE A 114 -21.48 -21.84 -22.08
N PHE A 115 -21.17 -22.27 -23.30
CA PHE A 115 -20.71 -23.61 -23.59
C PHE A 115 -19.18 -23.61 -23.58
N TYR A 116 -18.57 -24.67 -23.06
CA TYR A 116 -17.13 -24.86 -23.15
C TYR A 116 -16.77 -26.28 -23.57
N LYS A 117 -15.70 -26.42 -24.35
CA LYS A 117 -15.00 -27.66 -24.63
C LYS A 117 -13.59 -27.61 -24.04
N GLY A 118 -13.07 -28.76 -23.63
CA GLY A 118 -11.67 -28.87 -23.25
C GLY A 118 -11.17 -30.31 -23.30
N THR A 119 -9.87 -30.46 -23.09
CA THR A 119 -9.17 -31.75 -23.15
C THR A 119 -8.60 -32.11 -21.79
N GLN A 120 -8.76 -33.37 -21.38
CA GLN A 120 -8.11 -33.92 -20.20
C GLN A 120 -7.16 -35.04 -20.64
N THR A 121 -5.87 -34.87 -20.34
CA THR A 121 -4.84 -35.87 -20.65
C THR A 121 -4.37 -36.53 -19.37
N ASN A 122 -4.45 -37.85 -19.32
CA ASN A 122 -3.76 -38.69 -18.34
C ASN A 122 -2.63 -39.46 -19.07
N ASP A 123 -1.74 -40.12 -18.32
CA ASP A 123 -0.55 -40.83 -18.84
C ASP A 123 -0.79 -41.80 -20.00
N LYS A 124 -2.04 -42.19 -20.27
CA LYS A 124 -2.41 -43.18 -21.28
C LYS A 124 -3.36 -42.66 -22.38
N ASN A 125 -4.15 -41.61 -22.13
CA ASN A 125 -5.24 -41.19 -23.02
C ASN A 125 -5.54 -39.69 -22.87
N THR A 126 -5.96 -39.07 -23.98
CA THR A 126 -6.59 -37.74 -24.00
C THR A 126 -8.09 -37.89 -24.25
N VAL A 127 -8.91 -37.24 -23.43
CA VAL A 127 -10.37 -37.29 -23.52
C VAL A 127 -10.93 -35.89 -23.66
N ASP A 128 -11.75 -35.69 -24.68
CA ASP A 128 -12.54 -34.47 -24.87
C ASP A 128 -13.71 -34.45 -23.89
N LYS A 129 -13.90 -33.32 -23.21
CA LYS A 129 -15.05 -33.07 -22.35
C LYS A 129 -15.67 -31.73 -22.70
N PHE A 130 -16.96 -31.63 -22.45
CA PHE A 130 -17.70 -30.39 -22.58
C PHE A 130 -18.56 -30.14 -21.35
N GLY A 131 -19.05 -28.91 -21.23
CA GLY A 131 -20.02 -28.55 -20.23
C GLY A 131 -20.56 -27.14 -20.45
N TYR A 132 -21.34 -26.68 -19.49
CA TYR A 132 -21.97 -25.37 -19.53
C TYR A 132 -21.64 -24.55 -18.29
N TYR A 133 -21.68 -23.23 -18.43
CA TYR A 133 -21.53 -22.27 -17.35
C TYR A 133 -22.68 -21.27 -17.41
N ALA A 134 -23.60 -21.34 -16.45
CA ALA A 134 -24.69 -20.37 -16.34
C ALA A 134 -24.24 -19.20 -15.45
N VAL A 135 -24.17 -18.01 -16.03
CA VAL A 135 -23.68 -16.80 -15.37
C VAL A 135 -24.83 -15.83 -15.18
N ASP A 136 -25.05 -15.41 -13.94
CA ASP A 136 -26.02 -14.39 -13.58
C ASP A 136 -25.41 -13.00 -13.58
N PHE A 137 -25.75 -12.20 -14.60
CA PHE A 137 -25.31 -10.82 -14.78
C PHE A 137 -25.98 -9.85 -13.81
N ALA A 138 -27.12 -10.22 -13.22
CA ALA A 138 -27.79 -9.45 -12.17
C ALA A 138 -27.31 -9.80 -10.74
N ASN A 139 -26.42 -10.80 -10.60
CA ASN A 139 -25.82 -11.24 -9.34
C ASN A 139 -26.85 -11.64 -8.25
N LYS A 140 -27.95 -12.29 -8.63
CA LYS A 140 -29.07 -12.71 -7.76
C LYS A 140 -29.05 -14.18 -7.37
N LEU A 141 -28.11 -15.00 -7.85
CA LEU A 141 -27.99 -16.41 -7.45
C LEU A 141 -27.48 -16.62 -6.01
N GLY A 142 -27.14 -15.56 -5.28
CA GLY A 142 -26.77 -15.64 -3.87
C GLY A 142 -25.48 -16.43 -3.64
N THR A 143 -25.56 -17.57 -2.93
CA THR A 143 -24.41 -18.41 -2.53
C THR A 143 -24.27 -19.69 -3.36
N MET A 144 -24.56 -19.65 -4.67
CA MET A 144 -24.44 -20.82 -5.55
C MET A 144 -23.15 -20.83 -6.40
N ASN A 145 -22.24 -19.87 -6.17
CA ASN A 145 -21.07 -19.71 -7.02
C ASN A 145 -20.21 -20.98 -7.11
N ASN A 146 -19.91 -21.37 -8.34
CA ASN A 146 -19.13 -22.52 -8.76
C ASN A 146 -19.70 -23.89 -8.31
N SER A 147 -20.94 -23.91 -7.83
CA SER A 147 -21.68 -25.16 -7.62
C SER A 147 -21.90 -25.86 -8.96
N SER A 148 -21.77 -27.20 -8.95
CA SER A 148 -21.90 -28.04 -10.13
C SER A 148 -23.21 -28.83 -10.09
N TYR A 149 -23.84 -28.98 -11.24
CA TYR A 149 -25.12 -29.63 -11.44
C TYR A 149 -25.08 -30.49 -12.72
N TYR A 150 -26.10 -31.33 -12.90
CA TYR A 150 -26.30 -32.16 -14.09
C TYR A 150 -27.77 -32.17 -14.47
N LEU A 151 -28.08 -32.31 -15.76
CA LEU A 151 -29.48 -32.38 -16.20
C LEU A 151 -30.05 -33.72 -15.75
N ARG A 152 -31.21 -33.71 -15.09
CA ARG A 152 -31.86 -34.95 -14.63
C ARG A 152 -32.20 -35.89 -15.78
N SER A 153 -32.53 -35.33 -16.95
CA SER A 153 -32.83 -36.10 -18.17
C SER A 153 -31.58 -36.66 -18.85
N ASP A 154 -30.40 -36.09 -18.59
CA ASP A 154 -29.13 -36.50 -19.18
C ASP A 154 -27.97 -36.10 -18.26
N SER A 155 -27.45 -37.06 -17.50
CA SER A 155 -26.38 -36.84 -16.52
C SER A 155 -25.02 -36.57 -17.17
N THR A 156 -24.88 -36.74 -18.49
CA THR A 156 -23.68 -36.37 -19.24
C THR A 156 -23.58 -34.86 -19.42
N VAL A 157 -24.72 -34.15 -19.43
CA VAL A 157 -24.78 -32.69 -19.52
C VAL A 157 -24.61 -32.09 -18.13
N LYS A 158 -23.44 -31.51 -17.89
CA LYS A 158 -23.06 -30.86 -16.63
C LYS A 158 -23.00 -29.35 -16.79
N TRP A 159 -23.40 -28.61 -15.76
CA TRP A 159 -23.18 -27.17 -15.72
C TRP A 159 -22.69 -26.68 -14.36
N LYS A 160 -22.00 -25.54 -14.40
CA LYS A 160 -21.66 -24.74 -13.22
C LYS A 160 -22.46 -23.46 -13.23
N VAL A 161 -22.67 -22.85 -12.06
CA VAL A 161 -23.33 -21.54 -11.95
C VAL A 161 -22.40 -20.53 -11.30
N ALA A 162 -22.45 -19.27 -11.73
CA ALA A 162 -21.76 -18.17 -11.06
C ALA A 162 -22.56 -16.88 -11.10
N ASN A 163 -22.32 -16.00 -10.13
CA ASN A 163 -22.66 -14.60 -10.29
C ASN A 163 -21.55 -13.94 -11.11
N ALA A 164 -21.89 -13.02 -12.01
CA ALA A 164 -20.95 -12.30 -12.86
C ALA A 164 -19.81 -11.64 -12.05
N ASN A 165 -20.15 -11.04 -10.91
CA ASN A 165 -19.17 -10.38 -10.05
C ASN A 165 -18.09 -11.32 -9.51
N ARG A 166 -18.50 -12.53 -9.11
CA ARG A 166 -17.61 -13.54 -8.55
C ARG A 166 -16.86 -14.30 -9.63
N LEU A 167 -17.43 -14.49 -10.82
CA LEU A 167 -16.72 -15.13 -11.94
C LEU A 167 -15.47 -14.33 -12.28
N ILE A 168 -15.62 -13.05 -12.62
CA ILE A 168 -14.50 -12.16 -12.95
C ILE A 168 -13.57 -11.96 -11.76
N GLY A 169 -14.13 -11.54 -10.61
CA GLY A 169 -13.32 -11.19 -9.45
C GLY A 169 -12.47 -12.35 -8.92
N TYR A 170 -13.01 -13.57 -8.92
CA TYR A 170 -12.24 -14.76 -8.53
C TYR A 170 -11.23 -15.19 -9.58
N SER A 171 -11.54 -15.11 -10.88
CA SER A 171 -10.56 -15.49 -11.92
C SER A 171 -9.34 -14.58 -11.85
N LEU A 172 -9.54 -13.26 -11.82
CA LEU A 172 -8.45 -12.30 -11.76
C LEU A 172 -7.64 -12.44 -10.47
N LEU A 173 -8.30 -12.59 -9.32
CA LEU A 173 -7.60 -12.75 -8.05
C LEU A 173 -6.83 -14.08 -8.00
N ALA A 174 -7.42 -15.18 -8.47
CA ALA A 174 -6.73 -16.48 -8.56
C ALA A 174 -5.54 -16.44 -9.51
N LYS A 175 -5.69 -15.84 -10.69
CA LYS A 175 -4.62 -15.67 -11.68
C LYS A 175 -3.42 -14.93 -11.09
N ASN A 176 -3.68 -13.79 -10.45
CA ASN A 176 -2.61 -12.97 -9.87
C ASN A 176 -1.91 -13.67 -8.70
N ILE A 177 -2.68 -14.28 -7.78
CA ILE A 177 -2.09 -15.06 -6.68
C ILE A 177 -1.24 -16.20 -7.23
N PHE A 178 -1.75 -16.94 -8.22
CA PHE A 178 -1.03 -18.07 -8.80
C PHE A 178 0.25 -17.64 -9.52
N ASN A 179 0.21 -16.55 -10.28
CA ASN A 179 1.38 -16.02 -10.97
C ASN A 179 2.44 -15.51 -9.99
N ALA A 180 2.04 -14.76 -8.96
CA ALA A 180 2.94 -14.32 -7.90
C ALA A 180 3.56 -15.53 -7.17
N PHE A 181 2.76 -16.56 -6.90
CA PHE A 181 3.23 -17.80 -6.29
C PHE A 181 4.25 -18.53 -7.15
N CYS A 182 4.09 -18.55 -8.48
CA CYS A 182 5.06 -19.20 -9.36
C CYS A 182 6.34 -18.37 -9.53
N ALA A 183 6.25 -17.04 -9.46
CA ALA A 183 7.40 -16.15 -9.55
C ALA A 183 8.30 -16.23 -8.30
N ASP A 184 7.69 -16.39 -7.12
CA ASP A 184 8.36 -16.53 -5.84
C ASP A 184 8.06 -17.92 -5.24
N LEU A 185 8.31 -18.98 -6.03
CA LEU A 185 7.97 -20.34 -5.61
C LEU A 185 8.78 -20.67 -4.35
N PRO A 186 8.15 -20.88 -3.18
CA PRO A 186 8.90 -21.10 -1.95
C PRO A 186 9.76 -22.35 -2.09
N VAL A 187 11.08 -22.18 -1.95
CA VAL A 187 12.03 -23.29 -2.02
C VAL A 187 12.00 -24.05 -0.70
N ASP A 188 11.08 -25.00 -0.58
CA ASP A 188 11.16 -26.06 0.42
C ASP A 188 11.71 -27.30 -0.30
N GLU A 189 13.01 -27.58 -0.12
CA GLU A 189 13.71 -28.68 -0.81
C GLU A 189 13.04 -30.05 -0.61
N ALA A 190 12.20 -30.19 0.42
CA ALA A 190 11.48 -31.42 0.70
C ALA A 190 10.20 -31.59 -0.13
N ILE A 191 9.73 -30.56 -0.84
CA ILE A 191 8.46 -30.56 -1.58
C ILE A 191 8.71 -30.44 -3.08
N ASP A 192 8.16 -31.40 -3.83
CA ASP A 192 8.11 -31.34 -5.30
C ASP A 192 7.29 -30.11 -5.76
N PRO A 193 7.86 -29.21 -6.59
CA PRO A 193 7.18 -28.05 -7.15
C PRO A 193 5.81 -28.38 -7.78
N LEU A 194 5.68 -29.54 -8.45
CA LEU A 194 4.42 -29.92 -9.09
C LEU A 194 3.33 -30.23 -8.05
N GLN A 195 3.69 -30.92 -6.96
CA GLN A 195 2.79 -31.15 -5.83
C GLN A 195 2.37 -29.82 -5.18
N PHE A 196 3.27 -28.87 -5.09
CA PHE A 196 2.98 -27.56 -4.50
C PHE A 196 2.02 -26.74 -5.39
N VAL A 197 2.28 -26.68 -6.69
CA VAL A 197 1.37 -26.08 -7.69
C VAL A 197 -0.02 -26.70 -7.62
N LYS A 198 -0.11 -28.02 -7.47
CA LYS A 198 -1.39 -28.73 -7.30
C LYS A 198 -2.13 -28.31 -6.02
N SER A 199 -1.41 -28.19 -4.90
CA SER A 199 -1.98 -27.68 -3.64
C SER A 199 -2.48 -26.25 -3.80
N MET A 200 -1.70 -25.34 -4.40
CA MET A 200 -2.12 -23.96 -4.68
C MET A 200 -3.41 -23.90 -5.50
N LYS A 201 -3.48 -24.59 -6.64
CA LYS A 201 -4.69 -24.65 -7.50
C LYS A 201 -5.91 -25.19 -6.74
N ASN A 202 -5.70 -26.15 -5.84
CA ASN A 202 -6.76 -26.71 -5.01
C ASN A 202 -7.26 -25.71 -3.95
N GLN A 203 -6.38 -24.94 -3.32
CA GLN A 203 -6.80 -23.92 -2.36
C GLN A 203 -7.57 -22.78 -3.05
N LEU A 204 -7.10 -22.30 -4.19
CA LEU A 204 -7.80 -21.29 -5.00
C LEU A 204 -9.19 -21.79 -5.46
N ARG A 205 -9.29 -23.06 -5.90
CA ARG A 205 -10.59 -23.69 -6.16
C ARG A 205 -11.48 -23.63 -4.92
N ARG A 206 -10.99 -24.04 -3.74
CA ARG A 206 -11.79 -24.08 -2.50
C ARG A 206 -12.32 -22.69 -2.12
N LEU A 207 -11.53 -21.64 -2.28
CA LEU A 207 -11.94 -20.25 -2.03
C LEU A 207 -13.05 -19.78 -2.97
N SER A 208 -13.14 -20.34 -4.17
CA SER A 208 -14.18 -20.01 -5.15
C SER A 208 -15.52 -20.75 -4.93
N LEU A 209 -15.53 -21.82 -4.11
CA LEU A 209 -16.68 -22.70 -3.92
C LEU A 209 -17.60 -22.23 -2.80
N ALA A 210 -18.84 -21.87 -3.15
CA ALA A 210 -19.79 -21.35 -2.18
C ALA A 210 -20.26 -22.38 -1.13
N THR A 211 -20.05 -23.68 -1.38
CA THR A 211 -20.31 -24.76 -0.43
C THR A 211 -19.32 -24.77 0.73
N LEU A 212 -18.14 -24.16 0.59
CA LEU A 212 -17.08 -24.19 1.60
C LEU A 212 -17.11 -23.00 2.56
N ARG A 213 -18.06 -22.06 2.38
CA ARG A 213 -18.15 -20.82 3.17
C ARG A 213 -18.25 -21.01 4.69
N ASN A 214 -18.80 -22.15 5.14
CA ASN A 214 -19.01 -22.46 6.56
C ASN A 214 -17.92 -23.40 7.13
N TYR A 215 -16.90 -23.74 6.33
CA TYR A 215 -15.87 -24.72 6.69
C TYR A 215 -14.53 -24.01 6.94
N ASN A 216 -14.50 -23.11 7.94
CA ASN A 216 -13.33 -22.28 8.25
C ASN A 216 -12.03 -23.10 8.42
N TRP A 217 -12.13 -24.26 9.07
CA TRP A 217 -11.00 -25.17 9.28
C TRP A 217 -10.30 -25.61 7.99
N ARG A 218 -10.97 -25.56 6.83
CA ARG A 218 -10.34 -25.87 5.53
C ARG A 218 -9.36 -24.80 5.05
N PHE A 219 -9.33 -23.66 5.72
CA PHE A 219 -8.51 -22.51 5.36
C PHE A 219 -7.59 -22.04 6.49
N SER A 220 -7.39 -22.86 7.54
CA SER A 220 -6.54 -22.53 8.69
C SER A 220 -5.18 -23.25 8.68
N GLY A 221 -4.87 -24.02 7.64
CA GLY A 221 -3.69 -24.89 7.62
C GLY A 221 -3.77 -25.99 8.69
N SER A 222 -2.87 -26.97 8.62
CA SER A 222 -2.66 -27.92 9.72
C SER A 222 -1.41 -27.49 10.48
N SER A 223 -1.42 -27.56 11.81
CA SER A 223 -0.22 -27.36 12.64
C SER A 223 0.91 -28.33 12.27
N PHE A 224 0.58 -29.51 11.73
CA PHE A 224 1.58 -30.45 11.21
C PHE A 224 2.32 -29.92 9.97
N GLY A 225 1.66 -29.06 9.17
CA GLY A 225 2.28 -28.41 8.02
C GLY A 225 3.18 -27.23 8.38
N GLU A 226 3.00 -26.66 9.57
CA GLU A 226 3.87 -25.60 10.09
C GLU A 226 5.22 -26.15 10.55
N MET A 227 5.20 -27.34 11.15
CA MET A 227 6.39 -28.02 11.68
C MET A 227 7.32 -28.55 10.58
N THR A 228 8.62 -28.60 10.89
CA THR A 228 9.58 -29.41 10.12
C THR A 228 9.26 -30.89 10.27
N TYR A 229 9.68 -31.72 9.31
CA TYR A 229 9.46 -33.16 9.41
C TYR A 229 10.10 -33.77 10.66
N VAL A 230 11.31 -33.32 11.01
CA VAL A 230 12.03 -33.76 12.22
C VAL A 230 11.24 -33.43 13.49
N MET A 231 10.69 -32.22 13.58
CA MET A 231 9.84 -31.85 14.71
C MET A 231 8.61 -32.76 14.76
N LEU A 232 7.92 -32.96 13.64
CA LEU A 232 6.70 -33.78 13.60
C LEU A 232 6.92 -35.23 14.06
N GLN A 233 8.06 -35.83 13.71
CA GLN A 233 8.39 -37.20 14.12
C GLN A 233 8.43 -37.38 15.64
N SER A 234 8.64 -36.30 16.41
CA SER A 234 8.60 -36.35 17.87
C SER A 234 7.18 -36.29 18.46
N TYR A 235 6.17 -35.92 17.66
CA TYR A 235 4.78 -35.71 18.12
C TYR A 235 3.76 -36.68 17.51
N ALA A 236 4.01 -37.19 16.30
CA ALA A 236 3.05 -38.01 15.58
C ALA A 236 3.72 -39.06 14.69
N ASN A 237 3.11 -40.24 14.58
CA ASN A 237 3.52 -41.27 13.64
C ASN A 237 2.92 -41.01 12.24
N LEU A 238 3.37 -39.94 11.59
CA LEU A 238 2.94 -39.53 10.25
C LEU A 238 4.01 -39.88 9.20
N SER A 239 3.57 -40.37 8.05
CA SER A 239 4.49 -40.64 6.94
C SER A 239 5.06 -39.34 6.38
N PHE A 240 6.27 -39.40 5.82
CA PHE A 240 6.89 -38.25 5.14
C PHE A 240 5.99 -37.71 4.00
N ASN A 241 5.28 -38.60 3.30
CA ASN A 241 4.36 -38.21 2.23
C ASN A 241 3.12 -37.47 2.74
N ASP A 242 2.57 -37.88 3.90
CA ASP A 242 1.46 -37.16 4.52
C ASP A 242 1.91 -35.80 5.02
N TRP A 243 3.09 -35.71 5.65
CA TRP A 243 3.66 -34.43 6.06
C TRP A 243 3.87 -33.49 4.87
N LYS A 244 4.45 -33.95 3.76
CA LYS A 244 4.61 -33.12 2.54
C LYS A 244 3.30 -32.53 2.05
N LYS A 245 2.20 -33.29 2.12
CA LYS A 245 0.87 -32.80 1.75
C LYS A 245 0.37 -31.72 2.72
N TYR A 246 0.50 -31.93 4.03
CA TYR A 246 0.13 -30.93 5.03
C TYR A 246 0.98 -29.66 4.89
N ARG A 247 2.29 -29.80 4.66
CA ARG A 247 3.24 -28.71 4.42
C ARG A 247 2.88 -27.92 3.17
N SER A 248 2.65 -28.59 2.05
CA SER A 248 2.23 -27.96 0.79
C SER A 248 0.93 -27.17 0.95
N ASP A 249 -0.05 -27.74 1.65
CA ASP A 249 -1.34 -27.08 1.91
C ASP A 249 -1.18 -25.88 2.83
N TYR A 250 -0.34 -25.98 3.88
CA TYR A 250 -0.04 -24.89 4.80
C TYR A 250 0.66 -23.73 4.09
N LEU A 251 1.76 -24.01 3.37
CA LEU A 251 2.51 -22.98 2.63
C LEU A 251 1.65 -22.31 1.57
N SER A 252 0.79 -23.07 0.86
CA SER A 252 -0.13 -22.51 -0.12
C SER A 252 -1.12 -21.54 0.52
N LEU A 253 -1.72 -21.94 1.65
CA LEU A 253 -2.67 -21.08 2.38
C LEU A 253 -2.00 -19.84 2.97
N SER A 254 -0.79 -19.99 3.52
CA SER A 254 0.00 -18.89 4.04
C SER A 254 0.31 -17.87 2.93
N PHE A 255 0.79 -18.34 1.77
CA PHE A 255 1.02 -17.48 0.61
C PHE A 255 -0.26 -16.74 0.18
N ILE A 256 -1.38 -17.45 0.05
CA ILE A 256 -2.66 -16.84 -0.31
C ILE A 256 -3.07 -15.78 0.72
N GLN A 257 -2.94 -16.08 2.02
CA GLN A 257 -3.27 -15.15 3.10
C GLN A 257 -2.43 -13.88 3.04
N THR A 258 -1.12 -14.02 2.84
CA THR A 258 -0.19 -12.89 2.68
C THR A 258 -0.57 -12.04 1.48
N TYR A 259 -0.82 -12.66 0.32
CA TYR A 259 -1.20 -11.93 -0.90
C TYR A 259 -2.53 -11.18 -0.74
N ILE A 260 -3.54 -11.83 -0.16
CA ILE A 260 -4.86 -11.24 0.10
C ILE A 260 -4.74 -10.06 1.07
N ASN A 261 -3.94 -10.20 2.14
CA ASN A 261 -3.71 -9.13 3.11
C ASN A 261 -3.00 -7.94 2.46
N ARG A 262 -1.96 -8.19 1.65
CA ARG A 262 -1.28 -7.15 0.87
C ARG A 262 -2.27 -6.44 -0.06
N THR A 263 -3.09 -7.19 -0.79
CA THR A 263 -4.12 -6.63 -1.68
C THR A 263 -5.12 -5.77 -0.91
N TYR A 264 -5.57 -6.22 0.27
CA TYR A 264 -6.46 -5.44 1.12
C TYR A 264 -5.81 -4.13 1.60
N ASN A 265 -4.54 -4.17 1.98
CA ASN A 265 -3.79 -2.98 2.40
C ASN A 265 -3.61 -1.98 1.25
N ILE A 266 -3.36 -2.44 0.03
CA ILE A 266 -3.36 -1.59 -1.18
C ILE A 266 -4.71 -0.86 -1.32
N VAL A 267 -5.83 -1.58 -1.19
CA VAL A 267 -7.17 -0.98 -1.30
C VAL A 267 -7.45 0.02 -0.18
N ARG A 268 -6.98 -0.24 1.04
CA ARG A 268 -7.11 0.71 2.16
C ARG A 268 -6.29 1.97 1.92
N LEU A 269 -5.07 1.82 1.43
CA LEU A 269 -4.17 2.93 1.16
C LEU A 269 -4.71 3.82 0.03
N GLU A 270 -5.20 3.23 -1.06
CA GLU A 270 -5.88 3.98 -2.12
C GLU A 270 -7.05 4.80 -1.57
N LYS A 271 -7.84 4.21 -0.68
CA LYS A 271 -8.95 4.92 -0.05
C LYS A 271 -8.47 6.10 0.77
N TYR A 272 -7.43 5.90 1.58
CA TYR A 272 -6.85 6.94 2.42
C TYR A 272 -6.39 8.14 1.58
N GLU A 273 -5.64 7.87 0.51
CA GLU A 273 -5.13 8.91 -0.40
C GLU A 273 -6.27 9.65 -1.11
N ARG A 274 -7.28 8.93 -1.61
CA ARG A 274 -8.46 9.53 -2.22
C ARG A 274 -9.27 10.38 -1.24
N ASP A 275 -9.29 10.02 0.04
CA ASP A 275 -10.00 10.79 1.06
C ASP A 275 -9.22 12.07 1.42
N ILE A 276 -7.88 12.06 1.37
CA ILE A 276 -7.04 13.27 1.47
C ILE A 276 -7.39 14.29 0.38
N ASP A 277 -7.57 13.85 -0.86
CA ASP A 277 -7.93 14.71 -1.99
C ASP A 277 -9.28 15.44 -1.81
N LYS A 278 -10.19 14.89 -0.99
CA LYS A 278 -11.51 15.49 -0.73
C LYS A 278 -11.49 16.57 0.35
N LEU A 279 -10.44 16.67 1.15
CA LEU A 279 -10.42 17.50 2.37
C LEU A 279 -10.34 19.02 2.12
N SER A 280 -10.01 19.48 0.90
CA SER A 280 -9.97 20.92 0.60
C SER A 280 -10.22 21.26 -0.86
N LYS A 281 -10.94 22.36 -1.11
CA LYS A 281 -11.06 23.01 -2.44
C LYS A 281 -9.73 23.63 -2.92
N THR A 282 -8.98 24.11 -1.93
CA THR A 282 -7.58 24.57 -1.84
C THR A 282 -6.53 23.51 -1.51
N PRO A 283 -6.00 22.66 -2.41
CA PRO A 283 -5.12 21.59 -1.94
C PRO A 283 -3.85 22.15 -1.31
N VAL A 284 -3.53 21.75 -0.07
CA VAL A 284 -2.39 22.26 0.70
C VAL A 284 -1.04 21.93 0.08
N PHE A 285 -0.99 20.92 -0.80
CA PHE A 285 0.17 20.51 -1.58
C PHE A 285 0.41 21.36 -2.83
N MET A 286 -0.51 22.25 -3.21
CA MET A 286 -0.31 23.16 -4.34
C MET A 286 0.43 24.44 -3.93
N GLN A 287 1.23 24.98 -4.86
CA GLN A 287 1.92 26.26 -4.67
C GLN A 287 0.94 27.40 -4.44
N LYS A 288 1.20 28.22 -3.42
CA LYS A 288 0.37 29.37 -3.09
C LYS A 288 0.66 30.50 -4.08
N LYS A 289 -0.40 31.03 -4.69
CA LYS A 289 -0.28 32.07 -5.74
C LYS A 289 0.31 33.39 -5.25
N ASN A 290 0.08 33.75 -3.98
CA ASN A 290 0.47 35.04 -3.41
C ASN A 290 1.32 34.87 -2.14
N ILE A 291 2.65 34.92 -2.29
CA ILE A 291 3.63 34.97 -1.20
C ILE A 291 4.20 36.40 -1.12
N ASN A 292 4.38 36.94 0.09
CA ASN A 292 4.95 38.26 0.30
C ASN A 292 6.45 38.31 -0.07
N GLU A 293 7.02 39.51 -0.27
CA GLU A 293 8.41 39.64 -0.74
C GLU A 293 9.45 39.14 0.27
N ALA A 294 9.25 39.40 1.57
CA ALA A 294 10.16 38.96 2.62
C ALA A 294 10.26 37.42 2.66
N THR A 295 9.12 36.73 2.65
CA THR A 295 9.04 35.27 2.59
C THR A 295 9.63 34.72 1.30
N ARG A 296 9.36 35.36 0.14
CA ARG A 296 9.98 34.97 -1.14
C ARG A 296 11.51 35.08 -1.11
N ARG A 297 12.06 36.10 -0.43
CA ARG A 297 13.50 36.25 -0.29
C ARG A 297 14.08 35.08 0.50
N VAL A 298 13.49 34.74 1.64
CA VAL A 298 13.92 33.59 2.46
C VAL A 298 13.83 32.27 1.67
N MET A 299 12.74 32.04 0.93
CA MET A 299 12.60 30.84 0.08
C MET A 299 13.69 30.73 -1.00
N ARG A 300 14.20 31.85 -1.52
CA ARG A 300 15.28 31.86 -2.53
C ARG A 300 16.67 31.64 -1.92
N THR A 301 16.87 32.07 -0.67
CA THR A 301 18.20 32.09 -0.04
C THR A 301 18.41 30.99 1.00
N THR A 302 17.36 30.25 1.38
CA THR A 302 17.46 29.14 2.33
C THR A 302 18.43 28.08 1.82
N GLN A 303 19.24 27.55 2.75
CA GLN A 303 20.18 26.48 2.49
C GLN A 303 19.46 25.13 2.34
N LEU A 304 18.20 25.02 2.78
CA LEU A 304 17.39 23.82 2.59
C LEU A 304 17.20 23.45 1.11
N ASN A 305 17.34 24.38 0.17
CA ASN A 305 17.32 24.08 -1.27
C ASN A 305 18.46 23.14 -1.72
N HIS A 306 19.43 22.80 -0.86
CA HIS A 306 20.44 21.76 -1.12
C HIS A 306 19.88 20.34 -0.93
N TYR A 307 18.78 20.18 -0.18
CA TYR A 307 18.20 18.86 0.15
C TYR A 307 16.79 18.67 -0.43
N PHE A 308 16.15 19.74 -0.89
CA PHE A 308 14.78 19.73 -1.41
C PHE A 308 14.76 20.42 -2.77
N ASP A 309 14.00 19.87 -3.73
CA ASP A 309 13.76 20.48 -5.05
C ASP A 309 13.18 21.89 -4.91
N SER A 310 12.28 22.05 -3.95
CA SER A 310 11.74 23.36 -3.59
C SER A 310 11.33 23.45 -2.13
N VAL A 311 11.51 24.64 -1.56
CA VAL A 311 11.07 24.98 -0.20
C VAL A 311 10.08 26.13 -0.25
N GLU A 312 8.85 25.89 0.22
CA GLU A 312 7.79 26.90 0.27
C GLU A 312 7.35 27.23 1.69
N LEU A 313 7.42 28.51 2.02
CA LEU A 313 6.97 29.06 3.29
C LEU A 313 5.66 29.83 3.06
N ASP A 314 4.63 29.57 3.88
CA ASP A 314 3.45 30.43 3.91
C ASP A 314 3.81 31.80 4.54
N ASN A 315 3.05 32.86 4.20
CA ASN A 315 3.16 34.18 4.80
C ASN A 315 2.94 34.19 6.32
N ASP A 316 2.22 33.19 6.83
CA ASP A 316 1.93 33.02 8.25
C ASP A 316 3.06 32.31 9.02
N VAL A 317 4.13 31.90 8.34
CA VAL A 317 5.31 31.27 8.97
C VAL A 317 6.08 32.31 9.78
N ASP A 318 6.39 31.99 11.03
CA ASP A 318 7.30 32.79 11.85
C ASP A 318 8.75 32.61 11.33
N LEU A 319 9.25 33.64 10.65
CA LEU A 319 10.60 33.63 10.07
C LEU A 319 11.72 33.58 11.13
N LYS A 320 11.46 34.02 12.37
CA LYS A 320 12.44 33.88 13.45
C LYS A 320 12.53 32.43 13.90
N LEU A 321 11.38 31.77 14.07
CA LEU A 321 11.34 30.34 14.35
C LEU A 321 11.96 29.52 13.21
N PHE A 322 11.72 29.91 11.95
CA PHE A 322 12.35 29.28 10.80
C PHE A 322 13.89 29.36 10.87
N SER A 323 14.45 30.49 11.31
CA SER A 323 15.90 30.65 11.43
C SER A 323 16.56 29.69 12.44
N SER A 324 15.82 29.23 13.47
CA SER A 324 16.30 28.17 14.37
C SER A 324 16.02 26.76 13.85
N PHE A 325 14.94 26.59 13.08
CA PHE A 325 14.55 25.30 12.50
C PHE A 325 15.48 24.86 11.38
N GLU A 326 15.87 25.78 10.49
CA GLU A 326 16.67 25.48 9.30
C GLU A 326 18.00 24.76 9.64
N PRO A 327 18.85 25.27 10.57
CA PRO A 327 20.11 24.61 10.89
C PRO A 327 19.94 23.21 11.49
N GLU A 328 18.89 23.00 12.30
CA GLU A 328 18.58 21.69 12.87
C GLU A 328 18.14 20.71 11.77
N LEU A 329 17.25 21.14 10.88
CA LEU A 329 16.82 20.31 9.76
C LEU A 329 17.99 19.98 8.84
N MET A 330 18.90 20.92 8.55
CA MET A 330 20.09 20.63 7.74
C MET A 330 20.94 19.52 8.37
N ARG A 331 21.25 19.61 9.67
CA ARG A 331 22.00 18.58 10.38
C ARG A 331 21.29 17.22 10.34
N LEU A 332 19.97 17.22 10.48
CA LEU A 332 19.18 16.01 10.34
C LEU A 332 19.27 15.44 8.92
N MET A 333 19.12 16.28 7.90
CA MET A 333 19.18 15.85 6.50
C MET A 333 20.53 15.25 6.13
N GLU A 334 21.65 15.69 6.73
CA GLU A 334 22.96 15.03 6.54
C GLU A 334 22.95 13.55 6.94
N LEU A 335 22.17 13.18 7.95
CA LEU A 335 22.10 11.81 8.47
C LEU A 335 21.11 10.93 7.71
N LEU A 336 20.07 11.51 7.11
CA LEU A 336 18.98 10.75 6.51
C LEU A 336 19.26 10.34 5.06
N PRO A 337 18.77 9.16 4.62
CA PRO A 337 18.78 8.79 3.21
C PRO A 337 18.02 9.78 2.34
N LYS A 338 18.50 10.01 1.12
CA LYS A 338 17.93 10.93 0.13
C LYS A 338 17.69 10.15 -1.17
N PRO A 339 16.58 9.39 -1.27
CA PRO A 339 16.38 8.47 -2.38
C PRO A 339 16.16 9.16 -3.73
N THR A 340 15.65 10.41 -3.71
CA THR A 340 15.40 11.21 -4.90
C THR A 340 15.63 12.69 -4.60
N ASP A 341 15.85 13.47 -5.65
CA ASP A 341 16.06 14.92 -5.56
C ASP A 341 14.77 15.75 -5.75
N ASN A 342 13.61 15.11 -5.98
CA ASN A 342 12.38 15.80 -6.36
C ASN A 342 11.44 16.16 -5.19
N LEU A 343 11.91 16.02 -3.95
CA LEU A 343 11.11 16.27 -2.75
C LEU A 343 10.90 17.77 -2.53
N THR A 344 9.64 18.19 -2.44
CA THR A 344 9.25 19.55 -2.08
C THR A 344 8.87 19.65 -0.61
N LEU A 345 9.45 20.60 0.12
CA LEU A 345 9.10 20.93 1.51
C LEU A 345 8.14 22.13 1.56
N ARG A 346 7.03 22.01 2.29
CA ARG A 346 6.07 23.11 2.50
C ARG A 346 5.81 23.34 3.98
N LEU A 347 6.09 24.55 4.47
CA LEU A 347 5.79 24.98 5.84
C LEU A 347 4.53 25.85 5.83
N ARG A 348 3.39 25.33 6.30
CA ARG A 348 2.09 26.02 6.27
C ARG A 348 1.07 25.41 7.22
N LYS A 349 0.00 26.14 7.52
CA LYS A 349 -1.14 25.61 8.30
C LYS A 349 -1.89 24.53 7.52
N LEU A 350 -2.16 23.38 8.15
CA LEU A 350 -2.90 22.28 7.53
C LEU A 350 -4.42 22.38 7.68
N GLY A 351 -4.95 23.30 8.51
CA GLY A 351 -6.38 23.65 8.54
C GLY A 351 -7.32 22.42 8.60
N ASN A 352 -8.14 22.23 7.56
CA ASN A 352 -9.16 21.17 7.47
C ASN A 352 -8.61 19.74 7.54
N TYR A 353 -7.32 19.55 7.25
CA TYR A 353 -6.68 18.24 7.36
C TYR A 353 -6.56 17.80 8.83
N ARG A 354 -6.49 18.75 9.78
CA ARG A 354 -6.35 18.51 11.23
C ARG A 354 -5.22 17.50 11.54
N ALA A 355 -4.06 17.72 10.95
CA ALA A 355 -2.84 16.93 11.12
C ALA A 355 -1.66 17.88 11.40
N SER A 356 -0.59 17.37 12.01
CA SER A 356 0.65 18.11 12.26
C SER A 356 1.58 18.11 11.04
N GLY A 357 1.44 17.10 10.19
CA GLY A 357 2.16 16.92 8.93
C GLY A 357 1.29 16.22 7.89
N LEU A 358 1.75 16.21 6.65
CA LEU A 358 1.18 15.43 5.55
C LEU A 358 2.20 15.23 4.43
N PHE A 359 2.51 13.98 4.10
CA PHE A 359 3.17 13.62 2.85
C PHE A 359 2.15 13.26 1.76
N VAL A 360 2.35 13.80 0.54
CA VAL A 360 1.51 13.53 -0.62
C VAL A 360 2.34 12.89 -1.74
N PRO A 361 2.28 11.55 -1.92
CA PRO A 361 3.15 10.81 -2.83
C PRO A 361 3.06 11.27 -4.28
N SER A 362 1.84 11.53 -4.77
CA SER A 362 1.61 11.94 -6.17
C SER A 362 2.25 13.28 -6.55
N PHE A 363 2.65 14.09 -5.56
CA PHE A 363 3.30 15.39 -5.75
C PHE A 363 4.70 15.45 -5.14
N GLN A 364 5.20 14.36 -4.57
CA GLN A 364 6.48 14.32 -3.84
C GLN A 364 6.63 15.53 -2.90
N THR A 365 5.57 15.78 -2.12
CA THR A 365 5.44 16.99 -1.33
C THR A 365 5.23 16.63 0.13
N LEU A 366 6.17 17.06 0.97
CA LEU A 366 6.11 16.96 2.42
C LEU A 366 5.65 18.29 3.00
N ILE A 367 4.51 18.29 3.70
CA ILE A 367 3.91 19.47 4.32
C ILE A 367 3.98 19.35 5.83
N ILE A 368 4.41 20.41 6.50
CA ILE A 368 4.48 20.49 7.96
C ILE A 368 3.66 21.67 8.46
N ASP A 369 2.81 21.43 9.47
CA ASP A 369 2.10 22.49 10.19
C ASP A 369 3.09 23.29 11.04
N PHE A 370 3.59 24.37 10.47
CA PHE A 370 4.65 25.17 11.07
C PHE A 370 4.12 26.19 12.08
N ARG A 371 3.34 25.71 13.05
CA ARG A 371 2.82 26.47 14.19
C ARG A 371 3.40 25.97 15.49
N THR A 372 3.62 26.89 16.42
CA THR A 372 4.00 26.57 17.80
C THR A 372 2.81 25.94 18.54
N PRO A 373 3.04 25.21 19.66
CA PRO A 373 1.96 24.57 20.40
C PRO A 373 0.85 25.57 20.77
N ASN A 374 1.23 26.74 21.30
CA ASN A 374 0.28 27.79 21.68
C ASN A 374 -0.60 28.30 20.52
N GLN A 375 -0.09 28.29 19.29
CA GLN A 375 -0.84 28.67 18.08
C GLN A 375 -1.77 27.56 17.58
N ILE A 376 -1.51 26.31 17.94
CA ILE A 376 -2.38 25.16 17.62
C ILE A 376 -3.55 25.14 18.62
N TYR A 377 -3.27 25.25 19.93
CA TYR A 377 -4.29 25.14 20.99
C TYR A 377 -5.20 26.36 21.12
N SER A 378 -4.77 27.56 20.72
CA SER A 378 -5.63 28.76 20.70
C SER A 378 -6.75 28.70 19.66
N SER A 379 -6.70 27.74 18.72
CA SER A 379 -7.71 27.56 17.66
C SER A 379 -8.78 26.52 17.95
N LEU A 380 -8.68 25.81 19.08
CA LEU A 380 -9.58 24.72 19.47
C LEU A 380 -10.35 25.11 20.75
N ASN A 381 -11.63 25.45 20.62
CA ASN A 381 -12.55 25.65 21.76
C ASN A 381 -12.93 24.34 22.49
N ASP A 382 -12.16 23.27 22.30
CA ASP A 382 -12.56 21.91 22.66
C ASP A 382 -11.79 21.44 23.90
N LYS A 383 -12.48 21.47 25.06
CA LYS A 383 -11.90 21.16 26.37
C LYS A 383 -11.41 19.71 26.50
N ASP A 384 -11.81 18.80 25.62
CA ASP A 384 -11.31 17.42 25.60
C ASP A 384 -9.90 17.28 24.99
N SER A 385 -9.37 18.34 24.39
CA SER A 385 -8.00 18.36 23.83
C SER A 385 -6.91 18.63 24.88
N LEU A 386 -7.31 18.92 26.13
CA LEU A 386 -6.40 19.32 27.23
C LEU A 386 -5.44 18.22 27.72
N GLN A 387 -5.55 16.99 27.21
CA GLN A 387 -4.57 15.92 27.44
C GLN A 387 -3.46 15.86 26.38
N GLN A 388 -3.61 16.56 25.23
CA GLN A 388 -2.51 16.79 24.30
C GLN A 388 -1.82 18.10 24.67
N VAL A 389 -1.05 18.10 25.75
CA VAL A 389 -0.18 19.24 26.06
C VAL A 389 1.00 19.25 25.09
N GLY A 390 0.98 20.15 24.11
CA GLY A 390 2.10 21.06 23.91
C GLY A 390 3.20 20.65 22.92
N MET A 391 2.92 20.25 21.67
CA MET A 391 3.98 20.07 20.66
C MET A 391 3.74 20.92 19.42
N ALA A 392 4.83 21.40 18.82
CA ALA A 392 4.78 22.19 17.60
C ALA A 392 4.65 21.25 16.41
N GLY A 393 3.95 21.64 15.35
CA GLY A 393 3.70 20.69 14.24
C GLY A 393 4.98 20.23 13.52
N TYR A 394 6.10 20.95 13.64
CA TYR A 394 7.39 20.53 13.11
C TYR A 394 7.99 19.27 13.76
N SER A 395 7.48 18.80 14.92
CA SER A 395 7.90 17.51 15.49
C SER A 395 7.39 16.30 14.70
N SER A 396 6.49 16.50 13.72
CA SER A 396 6.03 15.46 12.81
C SER A 396 6.94 15.23 11.60
N PHE A 397 8.02 16.00 11.45
CA PHE A 397 8.86 15.94 10.25
C PHE A 397 9.39 14.53 9.97
N ILE A 398 9.96 13.83 10.97
CA ILE A 398 10.45 12.45 10.77
C ILE A 398 9.33 11.48 10.38
N HIS A 399 8.13 11.64 10.93
CA HIS A 399 6.98 10.81 10.56
C HIS A 399 6.65 10.96 9.06
N GLU A 400 6.51 12.21 8.60
CA GLU A 400 6.24 12.50 7.19
C GLU A 400 7.40 12.12 6.28
N TYR A 401 8.64 12.26 6.75
CA TYR A 401 9.82 11.79 6.03
C TYR A 401 9.84 10.26 5.94
N GLY A 402 9.35 9.56 6.97
CA GLY A 402 9.12 8.11 6.95
C GLY A 402 8.16 7.70 5.85
N HIS A 403 7.05 8.43 5.65
CA HIS A 403 6.18 8.22 4.50
C HIS A 403 6.89 8.46 3.17
N TYR A 404 7.70 9.52 3.07
CA TYR A 404 8.49 9.77 1.87
C TYR A 404 9.44 8.61 1.55
N LEU A 405 10.16 8.08 2.54
CA LEU A 405 11.05 6.94 2.37
C LEU A 405 10.30 5.68 1.97
N ASP A 406 9.13 5.41 2.57
CA ASP A 406 8.29 4.25 2.25
C ASP A 406 8.01 4.15 0.74
N TYR A 407 7.71 5.28 0.10
CA TYR A 407 7.38 5.34 -1.33
C TYR A 407 8.58 5.43 -2.27
N ASN A 408 9.74 5.89 -1.81
CA ASN A 408 10.83 6.30 -2.71
C ASN A 408 12.13 5.53 -2.52
N LEU A 409 12.30 4.78 -1.42
CA LEU A 409 13.58 4.15 -1.10
C LEU A 409 13.88 2.90 -1.94
N SER A 410 12.85 2.23 -2.46
CA SER A 410 12.99 1.03 -3.30
C SER A 410 12.69 1.35 -4.77
N GLN A 411 13.51 0.81 -5.66
CA GLN A 411 13.26 0.84 -7.11
C GLN A 411 12.38 -0.35 -7.56
N GLU A 412 12.29 -1.40 -6.74
CA GLU A 412 11.56 -2.63 -7.06
C GLU A 412 10.17 -2.65 -6.44
N GLU A 413 10.03 -2.10 -5.24
CA GLU A 413 8.76 -2.03 -4.52
C GLU A 413 8.21 -0.60 -4.55
N PRO A 414 6.97 -0.38 -5.04
CA PRO A 414 6.38 0.97 -5.10
C PRO A 414 6.04 1.55 -3.72
N CYS A 415 6.06 0.72 -2.68
CA CYS A 415 5.83 1.10 -1.29
C CYS A 415 6.33 -0.04 -0.39
N LEU A 416 7.38 0.21 0.39
CA LEU A 416 8.06 -0.76 1.25
C LEU A 416 7.14 -1.37 2.31
N SER A 417 6.21 -0.60 2.87
CA SER A 417 5.27 -1.07 3.89
C SER A 417 4.24 -2.08 3.35
N LEU A 418 4.11 -2.19 2.03
CA LEU A 418 3.35 -3.22 1.33
C LEU A 418 4.21 -4.42 0.91
N GLY A 419 5.52 -4.36 1.13
CA GLY A 419 6.49 -5.41 0.81
C GLY A 419 6.40 -6.63 1.72
N ASN A 420 6.96 -7.75 1.25
CA ASN A 420 6.95 -9.00 2.01
C ASN A 420 7.82 -8.90 3.28
N SER A 421 8.95 -8.20 3.20
CA SER A 421 9.91 -8.01 4.31
C SER A 421 9.32 -7.22 5.48
N PHE A 422 8.37 -6.31 5.23
CA PHE A 422 7.70 -5.53 6.28
C PHE A 422 6.42 -6.22 6.84
N SER A 423 5.91 -7.23 6.14
CA SER A 423 4.61 -7.85 6.44
C SER A 423 4.49 -8.41 7.87
N GLN A 424 5.58 -8.96 8.42
CA GLN A 424 5.59 -9.49 9.77
C GLN A 424 5.39 -8.38 10.81
N ILE A 425 6.12 -7.26 10.70
CA ILE A 425 5.97 -6.08 11.58
C ILE A 425 4.54 -5.59 11.54
N LEU A 426 3.98 -5.40 10.34
CA LEU A 426 2.61 -4.93 10.16
C LEU A 426 1.59 -5.87 10.81
N SER A 427 1.73 -7.19 10.59
CA SER A 427 0.80 -8.19 11.13
C SER A 427 0.85 -8.26 12.66
N SER A 428 2.04 -8.33 13.25
CA SER A 428 2.23 -8.38 14.70
C SER A 428 1.75 -7.11 15.38
N TYR A 429 2.05 -5.93 14.81
CA TYR A 429 1.55 -4.66 15.33
C TYR A 429 0.02 -4.59 15.27
N THR A 430 -0.57 -4.95 14.13
CA THR A 430 -2.03 -4.95 13.96
C THR A 430 -2.70 -5.87 14.99
N GLU A 431 -2.12 -7.04 15.26
CA GLU A 431 -2.63 -7.94 16.30
C GLU A 431 -2.63 -7.28 17.69
N GLN A 432 -1.57 -6.56 18.06
CA GLN A 432 -1.50 -5.83 19.33
C GLN A 432 -2.54 -4.71 19.40
N VAL A 433 -2.70 -3.94 18.32
CA VAL A 433 -3.74 -2.89 18.25
C VAL A 433 -5.14 -3.50 18.41
N MET A 434 -5.40 -4.66 17.81
CA MET A 434 -6.71 -5.32 17.93
C MET A 434 -6.95 -5.92 19.32
N LYS A 435 -5.91 -6.42 20.01
CA LYS A 435 -5.99 -6.84 21.43
C LYS A 435 -6.33 -5.66 22.35
N GLU A 436 -5.80 -4.49 22.02
CA GLU A 436 -5.93 -3.26 22.80
C GLU A 436 -6.98 -2.30 22.23
N LYS A 437 -7.91 -2.81 21.42
CA LYS A 437 -8.86 -1.98 20.63
C LYS A 437 -9.62 -0.96 21.46
N ASP A 438 -9.89 -1.24 22.73
CA ASP A 438 -10.62 -0.34 23.63
C ASP A 438 -9.83 0.94 23.92
N LYS A 439 -8.50 0.88 23.91
CA LYS A 439 -7.61 2.05 24.02
C LYS A 439 -7.67 2.95 22.79
N PHE A 440 -8.05 2.39 21.63
CA PHE A 440 -8.21 3.11 20.36
C PHE A 440 -9.67 3.50 20.08
N SER A 441 -10.64 2.87 20.74
CA SER A 441 -12.08 3.10 20.53
C SER A 441 -12.54 4.49 20.97
N SER A 442 -11.76 5.16 21.83
CA SER A 442 -11.99 6.52 22.34
C SER A 442 -11.18 7.61 21.61
N SER A 443 -10.40 7.26 20.57
CA SER A 443 -9.38 8.14 19.98
C SER A 443 -9.89 9.01 18.80
N GLY A 444 -10.87 9.87 19.04
CA GLY A 444 -11.18 11.01 18.16
C GLY A 444 -11.50 10.71 16.67
N LYS A 445 -11.15 11.66 15.78
CA LYS A 445 -11.57 11.75 14.35
C LYS A 445 -11.24 10.52 13.49
N TYR A 446 -10.26 9.69 13.88
CA TYR A 446 -9.75 8.59 13.08
C TYR A 446 -9.99 7.25 13.80
N GLY A 447 -10.68 6.31 13.15
CA GLY A 447 -10.92 4.99 13.73
C GLY A 447 -9.66 4.11 13.76
N ILE A 448 -9.76 2.94 14.39
CA ILE A 448 -8.69 1.92 14.49
C ILE A 448 -8.02 1.57 13.14
N ASP A 449 -8.73 1.77 12.03
CA ASP A 449 -8.24 1.59 10.66
C ASP A 449 -7.07 2.56 10.33
N TYR A 450 -7.00 3.74 10.95
CA TYR A 450 -5.88 4.66 10.70
C TYR A 450 -4.57 4.09 11.22
N PHE A 451 -4.56 3.67 12.50
CA PHE A 451 -3.38 3.14 13.18
C PHE A 451 -2.81 1.88 12.53
N THR A 452 -3.65 1.10 11.85
CA THR A 452 -3.26 -0.17 11.23
C THR A 452 -3.05 -0.07 9.72
N THR A 453 -2.95 1.16 9.17
CA THR A 453 -2.58 1.36 7.75
C THR A 453 -1.09 1.11 7.57
N ALA A 454 -0.69 0.44 6.49
CA ALA A 454 0.69 -0.01 6.30
C ALA A 454 1.72 1.13 6.40
N THR A 455 1.47 2.23 5.69
CA THR A 455 2.34 3.41 5.64
C THR A 455 2.47 4.11 7.01
N GLU A 456 1.40 4.11 7.79
CA GLU A 456 1.31 4.66 9.14
C GLU A 456 2.11 3.83 10.15
N VAL A 457 2.05 2.50 10.04
CA VAL A 457 2.87 1.60 10.84
C VAL A 457 4.34 1.74 10.46
N PHE A 458 4.65 1.91 9.17
CA PHE A 458 6.02 2.14 8.69
C PHE A 458 6.61 3.44 9.23
N ALA A 459 5.89 4.57 9.12
CA ALA A 459 6.36 5.86 9.63
C ALA A 459 6.64 5.82 11.15
N ARG A 460 5.74 5.20 11.94
CA ARG A 460 5.98 4.99 13.39
C ARG A 460 7.14 4.05 13.68
N SER A 461 7.31 3.02 12.87
CA SER A 461 8.44 2.10 12.99
C SER A 461 9.76 2.83 12.73
N PHE A 462 9.78 3.73 11.74
CA PHE A 462 10.93 4.56 11.41
C PHE A 462 11.27 5.56 12.53
N GLU A 463 10.27 6.21 13.12
CA GLU A 463 10.44 7.06 14.31
C GLU A 463 11.11 6.29 15.46
N LEU A 464 10.59 5.10 15.79
CA LEU A 464 11.15 4.27 16.85
C LEU A 464 12.56 3.77 16.53
N TYR A 465 12.83 3.41 15.28
CA TYR A 465 14.16 3.01 14.83
C TYR A 465 15.20 4.11 15.06
N LEU A 466 14.93 5.33 14.59
CA LEU A 466 15.85 6.46 14.77
C LEU A 466 16.02 6.84 16.25
N TRP A 467 14.93 6.83 17.02
CA TRP A 467 14.98 7.09 18.45
C TRP A 467 15.88 6.09 19.19
N ASN A 468 15.74 4.79 18.88
CA ASN A 468 16.54 3.71 19.45
C ASN A 468 18.02 3.79 19.03
N LYS A 469 18.31 4.27 17.80
CA LYS A 469 19.67 4.53 17.33
C LYS A 469 20.30 5.80 17.94
N GLY A 470 19.58 6.50 18.81
CA GLY A 470 20.11 7.63 19.59
C GLY A 470 19.73 9.01 19.09
N LEU A 471 18.94 9.14 18.01
CA LEU A 471 18.61 10.45 17.45
C LEU A 471 17.85 11.29 18.48
N ARG A 472 18.32 12.52 18.73
CA ARG A 472 17.62 13.53 19.53
C ARG A 472 17.43 14.79 18.71
N SER A 473 16.18 15.22 18.56
CA SER A 473 15.77 16.36 17.74
C SER A 473 14.40 16.88 18.17
N ASN A 474 14.11 18.15 17.89
CA ASN A 474 12.77 18.74 17.94
C ASN A 474 11.88 18.35 16.75
N LEU A 475 12.44 17.64 15.76
CA LEU A 475 11.80 17.23 14.51
C LEU A 475 11.26 15.78 14.54
N ILE A 476 11.34 15.14 15.70
CA ILE A 476 10.89 13.79 15.99
C ILE A 476 10.06 13.78 17.29
N GLY A 477 9.23 12.75 17.48
CA GLY A 477 8.49 12.56 18.71
C GLY A 477 9.37 12.44 19.96
N THR A 478 8.76 12.67 21.12
CA THR A 478 9.45 12.68 22.42
C THR A 478 9.37 11.33 23.14
N GLU A 479 10.29 11.11 24.09
CA GLU A 479 10.24 9.95 24.99
C GLU A 479 8.87 9.78 25.65
N LYS A 480 8.27 10.88 26.11
CA LYS A 480 6.93 10.87 26.71
C LYS A 480 5.89 10.30 25.75
N GLU A 481 5.98 10.59 24.44
CA GLU A 481 5.03 10.05 23.47
C GLU A 481 5.25 8.56 23.24
N TYR A 482 6.50 8.15 23.00
CA TYR A 482 6.85 6.76 22.74
C TYR A 482 6.57 5.82 23.92
N LEU A 483 6.64 6.33 25.15
CA LEU A 483 6.38 5.55 26.36
C LEU A 483 4.91 5.54 26.81
N ASN A 484 4.05 6.43 26.31
CA ASN A 484 2.70 6.60 26.86
C ASN A 484 1.56 6.55 25.85
N LYS A 485 1.79 6.85 24.56
CA LYS A 485 0.69 6.81 23.58
C LYS A 485 0.35 5.37 23.17
N PRO A 486 -0.95 5.01 23.07
CA PRO A 486 -1.37 3.66 22.71
C PRO A 486 -0.73 3.12 21.44
N GLU A 487 -0.60 3.95 20.40
CA GLU A 487 -0.03 3.57 19.12
C GLU A 487 1.45 3.16 19.18
N TYR A 488 2.22 3.64 20.16
CA TYR A 488 3.62 3.25 20.35
C TYR A 488 3.76 2.07 21.33
N LEU A 489 2.87 1.96 22.31
CA LEU A 489 2.83 0.84 23.26
C LEU A 489 2.53 -0.50 22.59
N CYS A 490 1.85 -0.50 21.43
CA CYS A 490 1.61 -1.70 20.65
C CYS A 490 2.87 -2.27 19.97
N PHE A 491 3.98 -1.52 19.91
CA PHE A 491 5.27 -2.05 19.50
C PHE A 491 5.97 -2.74 20.68
N THR A 492 5.72 -4.04 20.85
CA THR A 492 6.39 -4.85 21.87
C THR A 492 7.89 -4.97 21.58
N THR A 493 8.66 -5.47 22.56
CA THR A 493 10.10 -5.71 22.40
C THR A 493 10.41 -6.57 21.18
N GLU A 494 9.61 -7.62 20.93
CA GLU A 494 9.77 -8.49 19.78
C GLU A 494 9.56 -7.75 18.46
N ILE A 495 8.55 -6.87 18.39
CA ILE A 495 8.27 -6.07 17.19
C ILE A 495 9.38 -5.03 16.99
N LYS A 496 9.89 -4.41 18.07
CA LYS A 496 11.03 -3.47 18.00
C LYS A 496 12.28 -4.14 17.44
N ASN A 497 12.57 -5.38 17.84
CA ASN A 497 13.69 -6.14 17.27
C ASN A 497 13.50 -6.43 15.77
N LEU A 498 12.26 -6.71 15.34
CA LEU A 498 11.95 -6.87 13.92
C LEU A 498 12.15 -5.55 13.16
N ILE A 499 11.77 -4.42 13.74
CA ILE A 499 11.98 -3.08 13.17
C ILE A 499 13.47 -2.80 13.00
N GLU A 500 14.28 -3.02 14.03
CA GLU A 500 15.72 -2.83 13.96
C GLU A 500 16.34 -3.70 12.87
N THR A 501 15.99 -5.00 12.84
CA THR A 501 16.45 -5.93 11.81
C THR A 501 16.03 -5.48 10.42
N TYR A 502 14.80 -4.98 10.26
CA TYR A 502 14.27 -4.53 8.98
C TYR A 502 15.06 -3.33 8.44
N PHE A 503 15.19 -2.27 9.22
CA PHE A 503 15.88 -1.04 8.78
C PHE A 503 17.38 -1.25 8.63
N ASP A 504 18.05 -2.02 9.51
CA ASP A 504 19.49 -2.30 9.38
C ASP A 504 19.84 -3.10 8.11
N ASN A 505 18.87 -3.85 7.55
CA ASN A 505 19.05 -4.59 6.30
C ASN A 505 18.75 -3.77 5.03
N LEU A 506 18.10 -2.61 5.15
CA LEU A 506 17.89 -1.72 4.01
C LEU A 506 19.21 -1.09 3.61
N GLU A 507 19.56 -1.19 2.32
CA GLU A 507 20.85 -0.72 1.79
C GLU A 507 21.15 0.73 2.17
N ALA A 508 20.13 1.60 2.09
CA ALA A 508 20.26 3.01 2.40
C ALA A 508 20.62 3.34 3.85
N PHE A 509 20.45 2.40 4.78
CA PHE A 509 20.77 2.55 6.20
C PHE A 509 22.00 1.75 6.62
N LYS A 510 22.58 0.94 5.73
CA LYS A 510 23.80 0.20 6.03
C LYS A 510 24.94 1.17 6.34
N GLY A 511 25.60 0.96 7.48
CA GLY A 511 26.69 1.81 7.95
C GLY A 511 26.25 3.08 8.69
N MET A 512 24.95 3.40 8.74
CA MET A 512 24.40 4.52 9.52
C MET A 512 24.08 4.16 10.99
N ALA A 513 24.29 2.90 11.40
CA ALA A 513 23.92 2.42 12.73
C ALA A 513 24.58 3.19 13.90
N ASN A 514 25.74 3.82 13.66
CA ASN A 514 26.47 4.60 14.67
C ASN A 514 26.37 6.13 14.45
N SER A 515 25.72 6.59 13.36
CA SER A 515 25.68 8.02 13.01
C SER A 515 24.54 8.79 13.66
N PHE A 516 23.61 8.11 14.33
CA PHE A 516 22.43 8.72 14.94
C PHE A 516 22.58 8.96 16.45
N ASP A 517 23.66 8.52 17.09
CA ASP A 517 23.99 8.88 18.48
C ASP A 517 24.51 10.33 18.53
N THR A 518 23.64 11.26 18.14
CA THR A 518 23.98 12.67 17.99
C THR A 518 22.75 13.51 18.33
N ASP A 519 22.94 14.47 19.23
CA ASP A 519 21.94 15.49 19.50
C ASP A 519 22.05 16.58 18.43
N VAL A 520 21.11 16.57 17.47
CA VAL A 520 21.09 17.55 16.38
C VAL A 520 20.44 18.88 16.80
N THR A 521 19.95 19.00 18.04
CA THR A 521 19.40 20.26 18.58
C THR A 521 20.49 21.26 18.96
N ALA A 522 21.70 20.79 19.30
CA ALA A 522 22.82 21.65 19.69
C ALA A 522 23.57 22.20 18.46
N GLU A 523 23.94 23.49 18.49
CA GLU A 523 25.01 23.97 17.60
C GLU A 523 26.30 23.21 17.94
N PRO A 524 27.08 22.74 16.95
CA PRO A 524 28.33 22.06 17.24
C PRO A 524 29.22 22.98 18.08
N GLU A 525 29.73 22.48 19.22
CA GLU A 525 30.58 23.24 20.15
C GLU A 525 31.81 23.87 19.48
N ASN A 526 32.17 23.39 18.28
CA ASN A 526 33.37 23.78 17.54
C ASN A 526 33.21 24.93 16.53
N LYS A 527 32.14 25.75 16.61
CA LYS A 527 32.01 27.01 15.84
C LYS A 527 31.80 28.27 16.69
N LYS A 528 32.00 28.17 18.01
CA LYS A 528 31.92 29.34 18.91
C LYS A 528 33.21 30.16 19.06
N SER A 529 34.33 29.78 18.41
CA SER A 529 35.62 30.46 18.64
C SER A 529 36.18 31.36 17.54
N GLU A 530 35.65 31.47 16.31
CA GLU A 530 36.33 32.33 15.30
C GLU A 530 35.46 33.18 14.35
N ALA A 531 34.14 33.30 14.53
CA ALA A 531 33.33 34.07 13.57
C ALA A 531 32.26 35.01 14.17
N ILE A 532 32.53 35.68 15.30
CA ILE A 532 31.70 36.83 15.73
C ILE A 532 32.57 37.91 16.39
N VAL A 533 33.51 38.49 15.64
CA VAL A 533 33.95 39.89 15.84
C VAL A 533 34.33 40.47 14.47
N GLN A 534 33.36 40.71 13.60
CA GLN A 534 33.42 41.75 12.56
C GLN A 534 32.11 41.74 11.78
N LEU A 535 31.17 42.59 12.20
CA LEU A 535 30.11 43.23 11.40
C LEU A 535 28.97 43.59 12.33
N TRP A 536 29.16 44.62 13.14
CA TRP A 536 28.09 45.51 13.62
C TRP A 536 28.77 46.71 14.31
N GLN A 537 29.08 47.75 13.52
CA GLN A 537 29.15 49.10 14.06
C GLN A 537 28.11 49.95 13.32
N PRO A 538 27.19 50.64 14.03
CA PRO A 538 26.25 51.55 13.42
C PRO A 538 26.95 52.92 13.23
N SER A 539 27.01 53.39 11.99
CA SER A 539 27.51 54.74 11.69
C SER A 539 26.34 55.73 11.71
N SER A 540 26.34 56.61 12.70
CA SER A 540 25.53 57.83 12.76
C SER A 540 26.22 58.99 12.02
N GLU A 541 25.38 59.82 11.39
CA GLU A 541 25.52 61.25 11.09
C GLU A 541 26.37 61.77 9.89
N GLN A 542 25.61 62.30 8.93
CA GLN A 542 25.65 63.64 8.32
C GLN A 542 26.87 64.18 7.54
N SER A 543 26.53 64.53 6.28
CA SER A 543 26.93 65.71 5.50
C SER A 543 28.40 65.99 5.23
N SER A 544 28.78 65.97 3.95
CA SER A 544 29.00 67.19 3.15
C SER A 544 29.81 66.90 1.87
N THR A 545 29.39 67.57 0.80
CA THR A 545 30.19 68.02 -0.36
C THR A 545 30.96 67.01 -1.24
N ASN A 546 30.44 66.88 -2.46
CA ASN A 546 31.19 66.63 -3.71
C ASN A 546 32.27 67.73 -3.91
N PRO A 547 33.35 67.55 -4.71
CA PRO A 547 33.22 67.28 -6.15
C PRO A 547 34.31 66.40 -6.83
N ASP A 548 33.95 65.98 -8.05
CA ASP A 548 34.73 65.68 -9.26
C ASP A 548 35.94 64.71 -9.22
N TYR A 549 35.90 63.65 -10.04
CA TYR A 549 36.49 63.67 -11.40
C TYR A 549 36.36 62.31 -12.12
N ASP A 550 36.00 62.42 -13.40
CA ASP A 550 36.34 61.61 -14.58
C ASP A 550 36.13 60.08 -14.68
N LEU A 551 35.07 59.78 -15.45
CA LEU A 551 35.05 58.96 -16.67
C LEU A 551 36.38 58.34 -17.13
N VAL A 552 36.44 57.00 -17.08
CA VAL A 552 37.09 56.21 -18.13
C VAL A 552 36.17 55.04 -18.48
N GLU A 553 35.57 55.12 -19.67
CA GLU A 553 34.98 53.99 -20.37
C GLU A 553 36.07 52.98 -20.74
N HIS A 554 35.82 51.68 -20.53
CA HIS A 554 36.33 50.69 -21.47
C HIS A 554 35.32 49.58 -21.72
N LYS A 555 35.04 49.42 -23.02
CA LYS A 555 34.09 48.51 -23.64
C LYS A 555 34.50 47.04 -23.56
N VAL A 556 33.45 46.25 -23.54
CA VAL A 556 33.27 44.82 -23.80
C VAL A 556 33.95 44.34 -25.10
N GLY A 557 34.42 43.09 -25.08
CA GLY A 557 34.60 42.18 -26.22
C GLY A 557 34.89 40.77 -25.66
N GLU A 558 33.89 39.89 -25.55
CA GLU A 558 33.51 38.86 -26.53
C GLU A 558 34.64 37.89 -26.93
N ASN A 559 34.61 36.66 -26.40
CA ASN A 559 34.39 35.43 -27.18
C ASN A 559 34.47 34.17 -26.30
N LEU A 560 33.37 33.40 -26.27
CA LEU A 560 33.27 32.02 -25.79
C LEU A 560 32.57 31.22 -26.90
N THR A 561 33.31 30.35 -27.59
CA THR A 561 32.75 29.27 -28.40
C THR A 561 33.78 28.15 -28.53
N GLU A 562 33.61 27.09 -27.74
CA GLU A 562 34.12 25.72 -27.94
C GLU A 562 33.22 24.81 -27.05
N TYR A 563 32.82 23.58 -27.36
CA TYR A 563 32.74 22.76 -28.57
C TYR A 563 31.74 21.65 -28.21
N LEU A 564 30.84 21.31 -29.14
CA LEU A 564 30.09 20.04 -29.15
C LEU A 564 31.02 18.93 -29.63
N LEU A 565 30.95 17.75 -29.00
CA LEU A 565 30.99 16.38 -29.58
C LEU A 565 31.54 15.40 -28.53
N PHE A 566 30.83 14.28 -28.35
CA PHE A 566 30.98 13.33 -27.26
C PHE A 566 29.66 12.68 -26.91
#